data_AF-A0A4Y6PX81-F1
#
_entry.id   AF-A0A4Y6PX81-F1
#
_cell.length_a   1.000
_cell.length_b   1.000
_cell.length_c   1.000
_cell.angle_alpha   90.00
_cell.angle_beta   90.00
_cell.angle_gamma   90.00
#
_symmetry.space_group_name_H-M   'P 1'
#
loop_
_entity.id
_entity.type
_entity.pdbx_description
1 polymer ?
#
loop_
_entity_poly.entity_id
_entity_poly.type
_entity_poly.pdbx_seq_one_letter_code
_entity_poly.pdbx_strand_id
1 'polypeptide(L)'
;MNTTTFLKRNLDASDEEIPRLIEMATDALIESTDYPIGGSNEERIWRYLQYPYYLGLFARRVVAAEGISDHVKEKLCHACLQVNMHLEEGQEPGPGLFMLAAWLGENGLLTRRDYLGLRRGIIWLPRLTDNYEEAEKYLIPACDGVFGDVQISNEESIELILMILTAKEAIGAKGKKIFDFLMKLDSLNKTLKREVCKIVVENAIPFPRNEYDHPLDTDAQEQDRLSIRFLPGSVRRRAVVWLARLGKDSLDLLKKLLKPNTVRGYGGDHVASGALDLLDEEWENLEENTRLELLEKAADLPDTSVRKRAYILGEKYLGIDFLKQSLDDKAKSLREWARERLERREEEGPPTPEQLQAELEEEIEE
;
A
#
# COMPACT_ATOMS: atom_id res chain seq x y z
N MET A 1 14.53 37.94 -8.23
CA MET A 1 14.67 36.81 -9.18
C MET A 1 13.27 36.53 -9.73
N ASN A 2 13.13 36.28 -11.03
CA ASN A 2 11.83 36.02 -11.70
C ASN A 2 11.76 34.57 -12.22
N THR A 3 10.57 34.09 -12.60
CA THR A 3 10.37 32.71 -13.08
C THR A 3 11.25 32.35 -14.26
N THR A 4 11.38 33.22 -15.26
CA THR A 4 12.25 32.96 -16.42
C THR A 4 13.71 32.71 -16.00
N THR A 5 14.25 33.53 -15.09
CA THR A 5 15.62 33.31 -14.57
C THR A 5 15.71 32.02 -13.77
N PHE A 6 14.68 31.68 -12.99
CA PHE A 6 14.64 30.43 -12.25
C PHE A 6 14.68 29.21 -13.18
N LEU A 7 13.81 29.17 -14.20
CA LEU A 7 13.71 28.05 -15.13
C LEU A 7 15.00 27.87 -15.93
N LYS A 8 15.58 28.96 -16.46
CA LYS A 8 16.87 28.91 -17.16
C LYS A 8 18.01 28.42 -16.28
N ARG A 9 18.08 28.91 -15.04
CA ARG A 9 19.23 28.63 -14.17
C ARG A 9 19.17 27.26 -13.50
N ASN A 10 17.97 26.78 -13.17
CA ASN A 10 17.81 25.57 -12.35
C ASN A 10 17.34 24.37 -13.18
N LEU A 11 16.63 24.59 -14.28
CA LEU A 11 16.14 23.51 -15.16
C LEU A 11 16.83 23.50 -16.53
N ASP A 12 17.73 24.46 -16.81
CA ASP A 12 18.32 24.69 -18.14
C ASP A 12 17.28 24.77 -19.27
N ALA A 13 16.09 25.29 -18.96
CA ALA A 13 15.01 25.38 -19.94
C ALA A 13 15.40 26.29 -21.11
N SER A 14 15.12 25.85 -22.34
CA SER A 14 15.34 26.62 -23.56
C SER A 14 14.37 27.81 -23.67
N ASP A 15 14.71 28.80 -24.48
CA ASP A 15 13.81 29.94 -24.76
C ASP A 15 12.47 29.51 -25.38
N GLU A 16 12.44 28.36 -26.06
CA GLU A 16 11.23 27.77 -26.64
C GLU A 16 10.32 27.10 -25.59
N GLU A 17 10.91 26.47 -24.56
CA GLU A 17 10.17 25.78 -23.50
C GLU A 17 9.62 26.74 -22.43
N ILE A 18 10.32 27.85 -22.17
CA ILE A 18 9.99 28.77 -21.06
C ILE A 18 8.55 29.27 -21.05
N PRO A 19 7.96 29.75 -22.18
CA PRO A 19 6.57 30.21 -22.18
C PRO A 19 5.61 29.11 -21.72
N ARG A 20 5.84 27.87 -22.18
CA ARG A 20 5.02 26.71 -21.87
C ARG A 20 5.21 26.23 -20.43
N LEU A 21 6.43 26.28 -19.89
CA LEU A 21 6.70 25.98 -18.49
C LEU A 21 6.07 27.02 -17.55
N ILE A 22 6.05 28.30 -17.93
CA ILE A 22 5.36 29.36 -17.17
C ILE A 22 3.85 29.13 -17.16
N GLU A 23 3.26 28.74 -18.29
CA GLU A 23 1.85 28.37 -18.40
C GLU A 23 1.52 27.19 -17.48
N MET A 24 2.28 26.09 -17.59
CA MET A 24 2.09 24.91 -16.73
C MET A 24 2.24 25.22 -15.24
N ALA A 25 3.19 26.07 -14.86
CA ALA A 25 3.36 26.50 -13.47
C ALA A 25 2.20 27.39 -13.02
N THR A 26 1.67 28.25 -13.89
CA THR A 26 0.50 29.08 -13.60
C THR A 26 -0.74 28.20 -13.36
N ASP A 27 -0.98 27.24 -14.24
CA ASP A 27 -2.13 26.33 -14.14
C ASP A 27 -2.06 25.47 -12.89
N ALA A 28 -0.88 24.95 -12.55
CA ALA A 28 -0.65 24.20 -11.32
C ALA A 28 -1.04 25.01 -10.07
N LEU A 29 -0.74 26.31 -10.07
CA LEU A 29 -1.03 27.18 -8.94
C LEU A 29 -2.50 27.59 -8.89
N ILE A 30 -3.16 27.83 -10.03
CA ILE A 30 -4.59 28.18 -10.07
C ILE A 30 -5.47 27.04 -9.56
N GLU A 31 -5.09 25.79 -9.81
CA GLU A 31 -5.83 24.63 -9.28
C GLU A 31 -5.74 24.50 -7.76
N SER A 32 -4.75 25.14 -7.13
CA SER A 32 -4.67 25.25 -5.67
C SER A 32 -5.37 26.52 -5.19
N THR A 33 -6.28 26.41 -4.23
CA THR A 33 -7.17 27.50 -3.79
C THR A 33 -6.45 28.70 -3.16
N ASP A 34 -5.15 28.59 -2.89
CA ASP A 34 -4.35 29.57 -2.14
C ASP A 34 -3.50 30.50 -3.02
N TYR A 35 -3.74 30.52 -4.34
CA TYR A 35 -3.02 31.39 -5.27
C TYR A 35 -3.68 32.79 -5.37
N PRO A 36 -3.11 33.85 -4.76
CA PRO A 36 -3.75 35.15 -4.68
C PRO A 36 -3.77 35.87 -6.03
N ILE A 37 -4.87 36.56 -6.32
CA ILE A 37 -5.05 37.38 -7.53
C ILE A 37 -4.31 38.72 -7.35
N GLY A 38 -3.37 39.04 -8.26
CA GLY A 38 -2.66 40.33 -8.31
C GLY A 38 -1.12 40.21 -8.30
N GLY A 39 -0.42 41.22 -8.82
CA GLY A 39 1.04 41.29 -8.90
C GLY A 39 1.66 40.82 -10.24
N SER A 40 3.00 40.87 -10.34
CA SER A 40 3.74 40.34 -11.49
C SER A 40 3.71 38.80 -11.50
N ASN A 41 3.17 38.21 -12.57
CA ASN A 41 3.01 36.75 -12.68
C ASN A 41 4.36 36.02 -12.55
N GLU A 42 5.43 36.56 -13.13
CA GLU A 42 6.77 35.97 -13.05
C GLU A 42 7.41 36.05 -11.66
N GLU A 43 7.11 37.06 -10.86
CA GLU A 43 7.67 37.11 -9.51
C GLU A 43 6.90 36.17 -8.58
N ARG A 44 5.58 36.10 -8.78
CA ARG A 44 4.67 35.29 -7.97
C ARG A 44 4.90 33.79 -8.17
N ILE A 45 4.95 33.31 -9.41
CA ILE A 45 5.18 31.88 -9.70
C ILE A 45 6.49 31.40 -9.07
N TRP A 46 7.58 32.15 -9.27
CA TRP A 46 8.89 31.83 -8.68
C TRP A 46 8.83 31.69 -7.16
N ARG A 47 8.11 32.57 -6.45
CA ARG A 47 7.98 32.47 -4.99
C ARG A 47 7.29 31.18 -4.56
N TYR A 48 6.24 30.78 -5.29
CA TYR A 48 5.49 29.57 -4.96
C TYR A 48 6.25 28.29 -5.32
N LEU A 49 7.01 28.26 -6.42
CA LEU A 49 7.83 27.11 -6.80
C LEU A 49 8.97 26.79 -5.81
N GLN A 50 9.22 27.64 -4.81
CA GLN A 50 10.14 27.33 -3.72
C GLN A 50 9.53 26.40 -2.66
N TYR A 51 8.20 26.29 -2.61
CA TYR A 51 7.53 25.40 -1.66
C TYR A 51 7.36 24.00 -2.27
N PRO A 52 7.71 22.93 -1.54
CA PRO A 52 7.69 21.56 -2.08
C PRO A 52 6.35 21.14 -2.68
N TYR A 53 5.24 21.50 -2.02
CA TYR A 53 3.89 21.23 -2.51
C TYR A 53 3.63 21.78 -3.93
N TYR A 54 3.85 23.08 -4.14
CA TYR A 54 3.61 23.70 -5.44
C TYR A 54 4.63 23.24 -6.50
N LEU A 55 5.87 22.99 -6.08
CA LEU A 55 6.89 22.43 -6.96
C LEU A 55 6.48 21.05 -7.49
N GLY A 56 5.90 20.19 -6.65
CA GLY A 56 5.36 18.89 -7.06
C GLY A 56 4.16 18.99 -8.02
N LEU A 57 3.24 19.94 -7.78
CA LEU A 57 2.10 20.18 -8.70
C LEU A 57 2.59 20.58 -10.10
N PHE A 58 3.58 21.47 -10.16
CA PHE A 58 4.23 21.86 -11.40
C PHE A 58 4.93 20.67 -12.08
N ALA A 59 5.70 19.90 -11.32
CA ALA A 59 6.47 18.77 -11.86
C ALA A 59 5.62 17.68 -12.48
N ARG A 60 4.49 17.33 -11.86
CA ARG A 60 3.54 16.36 -12.44
C ARG A 60 3.08 16.77 -13.83
N ARG A 61 2.79 18.06 -14.03
CA ARG A 61 2.37 18.58 -15.34
C ARG A 61 3.49 18.49 -16.36
N VAL A 62 4.69 18.91 -15.99
CA VAL A 62 5.86 18.92 -16.88
C VAL A 62 6.23 17.51 -17.31
N VAL A 63 6.27 16.56 -16.38
CA VAL A 63 6.67 15.17 -16.67
C VAL A 63 5.65 14.49 -17.58
N ALA A 64 4.35 14.73 -17.38
CA ALA A 64 3.28 14.22 -18.24
C ALA A 64 3.22 14.88 -19.63
N ALA A 65 3.84 16.05 -19.81
CA ALA A 65 3.70 16.82 -21.04
C ALA A 65 4.55 16.26 -22.19
N GLU A 66 3.96 16.20 -23.37
CA GLU A 66 4.69 15.98 -24.62
C GLU A 66 5.41 17.26 -25.07
N GLY A 67 6.59 17.12 -25.69
CA GLY A 67 7.34 18.25 -26.24
C GLY A 67 8.02 19.14 -25.20
N ILE A 68 8.22 18.65 -23.97
CA ILE A 68 9.22 19.16 -23.03
C ILE A 68 10.40 18.20 -23.05
N SER A 69 11.63 18.72 -23.06
CA SER A 69 12.84 17.92 -23.11
C SER A 69 13.01 17.02 -21.88
N ASP A 70 13.60 15.84 -22.09
CA ASP A 70 13.88 14.89 -21.00
C ASP A 70 14.83 15.48 -19.96
N HIS A 71 15.76 16.36 -20.37
CA HIS A 71 16.66 17.07 -19.46
C HIS A 71 15.91 17.96 -18.44
N VAL A 72 14.90 18.70 -18.89
CA VAL A 72 14.06 19.52 -17.99
C VAL A 72 13.26 18.62 -17.05
N LYS A 73 12.70 17.51 -17.58
CA LYS A 73 11.96 16.52 -16.77
C LYS A 73 12.83 15.90 -15.71
N GLU A 74 14.02 15.43 -16.06
CA GLU A 74 15.02 14.85 -15.16
C GLU A 74 15.34 15.79 -14.01
N LYS A 75 15.77 17.01 -14.33
CA LYS A 75 16.13 18.01 -13.30
C LYS A 75 14.99 18.31 -12.35
N LEU A 76 13.77 18.41 -12.88
CA LEU A 76 12.60 18.71 -12.08
C LEU A 76 12.20 17.52 -11.19
N CYS A 77 12.26 16.29 -11.70
CA CYS A 77 12.07 15.08 -10.89
C CYS A 77 13.05 15.03 -9.72
N HIS A 78 14.34 15.25 -9.97
CA HIS A 78 15.36 15.29 -8.92
C HIS A 78 15.10 16.40 -7.91
N ALA A 79 14.81 17.62 -8.36
CA ALA A 79 14.54 18.74 -7.47
C ALA A 79 13.35 18.46 -6.54
N CYS A 80 12.25 17.94 -7.09
CA CYS A 80 11.04 17.62 -6.34
C CYS A 80 11.21 16.49 -5.33
N LEU A 81 11.95 15.43 -5.68
CA LEU A 81 12.17 14.34 -4.74
C LEU A 81 13.13 14.81 -3.64
N GLN A 82 14.24 15.44 -4.02
CA GLN A 82 15.33 15.79 -3.10
C GLN A 82 14.97 16.93 -2.15
N VAL A 83 14.08 17.85 -2.53
CA VAL A 83 13.63 18.92 -1.61
C VAL A 83 12.95 18.33 -0.37
N ASN A 84 12.34 17.14 -0.47
CA ASN A 84 11.68 16.50 0.66
C ASN A 84 12.65 16.16 1.80
N MET A 85 13.95 15.98 1.52
CA MET A 85 14.96 15.76 2.57
C MET A 85 15.11 16.95 3.52
N HIS A 86 14.61 18.12 3.12
CA HIS A 86 14.75 19.38 3.84
C HIS A 86 13.40 19.96 4.29
N LEU A 87 12.35 19.13 4.36
CA LEU A 87 11.04 19.57 4.86
C LEU A 87 11.16 20.11 6.28
N GLU A 88 10.77 21.36 6.44
CA GLU A 88 10.59 22.02 7.73
C GLU A 88 9.24 21.63 8.35
N GLU A 89 9.08 21.89 9.64
CA GLU A 89 7.83 21.64 10.35
C GLU A 89 6.65 22.37 9.69
N GLY A 90 5.56 21.66 9.43
CA GLY A 90 4.37 22.20 8.76
C GLY A 90 4.46 22.32 7.24
N GLN A 91 5.58 21.94 6.61
CA GLN A 91 5.66 21.87 5.15
C GLN A 91 5.12 20.54 4.61
N GLU A 92 4.37 20.62 3.51
CA GLU A 92 3.85 19.44 2.82
C GLU A 92 4.79 18.96 1.70
N PRO A 93 5.00 17.64 1.55
CA PRO A 93 5.75 17.11 0.42
C PRO A 93 5.02 17.41 -0.89
N GLY A 94 5.80 17.51 -1.97
CA GLY A 94 5.26 17.68 -3.31
C GLY A 94 4.40 16.49 -3.73
N PRO A 95 3.22 16.70 -4.35
CA PRO A 95 2.50 15.63 -5.00
C PRO A 95 3.30 15.09 -6.21
N GLY A 96 2.99 13.87 -6.61
CA GLY A 96 3.61 13.14 -7.71
C GLY A 96 4.82 12.30 -7.31
N LEU A 97 5.09 12.06 -6.02
CA LEU A 97 6.30 11.36 -5.58
C LEU A 97 6.55 10.04 -6.33
N PHE A 98 5.51 9.23 -6.54
CA PHE A 98 5.65 7.96 -7.25
C PHE A 98 5.71 8.19 -8.75
N MET A 99 4.94 9.12 -9.30
CA MET A 99 5.06 9.48 -10.73
C MET A 99 6.47 9.96 -11.12
N LEU A 100 7.10 10.78 -10.28
CA LEU A 100 8.44 11.31 -10.53
C LEU A 100 9.51 10.21 -10.35
N ALA A 101 9.36 9.38 -9.31
CA ALA A 101 10.25 8.23 -9.11
C ALA A 101 10.12 7.18 -10.23
N ALA A 102 8.90 6.93 -10.72
CA ALA A 102 8.64 6.08 -11.87
C ALA A 102 9.36 6.59 -13.12
N TRP A 103 9.21 7.87 -13.44
CA TRP A 103 9.86 8.45 -14.61
C TRP A 103 11.39 8.34 -14.53
N LEU A 104 11.99 8.65 -13.37
CA LEU A 104 13.44 8.50 -13.17
C LEU A 104 13.88 7.04 -13.25
N GLY A 105 13.09 6.11 -12.68
CA GLY A 105 13.36 4.68 -12.72
C GLY A 105 13.32 4.10 -14.13
N GLU A 106 12.27 4.41 -14.90
CA GLU A 106 12.10 3.96 -16.29
C GLU A 106 13.24 4.45 -17.22
N ASN A 107 13.89 5.57 -16.86
CA ASN A 107 15.00 6.14 -17.61
C ASN A 107 16.39 5.78 -17.03
N GLY A 108 16.46 5.01 -15.94
CA GLY A 108 17.74 4.65 -15.29
C GLY A 108 18.48 5.84 -14.68
N LEU A 109 17.74 6.87 -14.25
CA LEU A 109 18.27 8.14 -13.73
C LEU A 109 18.07 8.28 -12.21
N LEU A 110 17.38 7.33 -11.57
CA LEU A 110 17.06 7.42 -10.15
C LEU A 110 18.31 7.32 -9.27
N THR A 111 18.53 8.32 -8.40
CA THR A 111 19.71 8.38 -7.52
C THR A 111 19.38 8.04 -6.06
N ARG A 112 20.43 7.78 -5.26
CA ARG A 112 20.29 7.61 -3.80
C ARG A 112 19.66 8.82 -3.10
N ARG A 113 19.91 10.04 -3.58
CA ARG A 113 19.31 11.26 -3.00
C ARG A 113 17.81 11.33 -3.28
N ASP A 114 17.39 10.89 -4.46
CA ASP A 114 15.97 10.83 -4.84
C ASP A 114 15.22 9.81 -3.97
N TYR A 115 15.85 8.65 -3.72
CA TYR A 115 15.35 7.65 -2.77
C TYR A 115 15.16 8.23 -1.36
N LEU A 116 16.17 8.92 -0.81
CA LEU A 116 16.07 9.52 0.53
C LEU A 116 14.97 10.60 0.58
N GLY A 117 14.82 11.34 -0.50
CA GLY A 117 13.73 12.28 -0.72
C GLY A 117 12.36 11.62 -0.74
N LEU A 118 12.19 10.55 -1.53
CA LEU A 118 10.97 9.74 -1.60
C LEU A 118 10.62 9.16 -0.24
N ARG A 119 11.59 8.53 0.44
CA ARG A 119 11.42 7.99 1.80
C ARG A 119 10.90 9.07 2.74
N ARG A 120 11.53 10.24 2.77
CA ARG A 120 11.11 11.36 3.63
C ARG A 120 9.70 11.84 3.26
N GLY A 121 9.39 12.00 1.98
CA GLY A 121 8.06 12.42 1.52
C GLY A 121 6.94 11.45 1.88
N ILE A 122 7.17 10.13 1.78
CA ILE A 122 6.17 9.10 2.14
C ILE A 122 5.79 9.16 3.63
N ILE A 123 6.74 9.44 4.53
CA ILE A 123 6.46 9.58 5.98
C ILE A 123 5.40 10.67 6.22
N TRP A 124 5.45 11.74 5.43
CA TRP A 124 4.61 12.91 5.57
C TRP A 124 3.27 12.80 4.85
N LEU A 125 3.17 11.95 3.81
CA LEU A 125 1.98 11.84 2.97
C LEU A 125 0.67 11.54 3.75
N PRO A 126 0.59 10.49 4.59
CA PRO A 126 -0.65 10.20 5.33
C PRO A 126 -0.99 11.26 6.39
N ARG A 127 -0.02 12.05 6.82
CA ARG A 127 -0.12 13.03 7.92
C ARG A 127 -0.72 14.36 7.51
N LEU A 128 -0.73 14.65 6.21
CA LEU A 128 -1.03 15.98 5.70
C LEU A 128 -2.28 16.02 4.83
N THR A 129 -2.67 14.89 4.22
CA THR A 129 -3.86 14.88 3.37
C THR A 129 -4.45 13.48 3.20
N ASP A 130 -5.78 13.40 3.35
CA ASP A 130 -6.56 12.20 3.11
C ASP A 130 -6.93 12.03 1.62
N ASN A 131 -6.67 13.05 0.80
CA ASN A 131 -7.18 13.16 -0.58
C ASN A 131 -6.11 12.92 -1.66
N TYR A 132 -4.87 12.61 -1.27
CA TYR A 132 -3.79 12.43 -2.23
C TYR A 132 -3.72 11.00 -2.78
N GLU A 133 -4.49 10.72 -3.82
CA GLU A 133 -4.39 9.44 -4.55
C GLU A 133 -3.49 9.57 -5.79
N GLU A 134 -2.53 8.65 -5.93
CA GLU A 134 -1.78 8.45 -7.17
C GLU A 134 -2.29 7.20 -7.89
N ALA A 135 -2.43 7.32 -9.20
CA ALA A 135 -2.87 6.20 -10.02
C ALA A 135 -1.87 5.04 -9.98
N GLU A 136 -2.41 3.82 -9.96
CA GLU A 136 -1.64 2.57 -9.90
C GLU A 136 -0.58 2.46 -11.01
N LYS A 137 -0.85 3.04 -12.19
CA LYS A 137 0.08 3.12 -13.32
C LYS A 137 1.41 3.81 -13.01
N TYR A 138 1.50 4.58 -11.92
CA TYR A 138 2.73 5.21 -11.46
C TYR A 138 3.36 4.51 -10.26
N LEU A 139 2.55 3.81 -9.44
CA LEU A 139 3.03 3.15 -8.24
C LEU A 139 3.95 1.97 -8.56
N ILE A 140 3.54 1.17 -9.55
CA ILE A 140 4.26 -0.05 -9.94
C ILE A 140 5.63 0.28 -10.57
N PRO A 141 5.73 1.17 -11.58
CA PRO A 141 7.04 1.51 -12.15
C PRO A 141 7.95 2.25 -11.16
N ALA A 142 7.39 3.03 -10.23
CA ALA A 142 8.18 3.63 -9.15
C ALA A 142 8.84 2.58 -8.26
N CYS A 143 8.08 1.56 -7.86
CA CYS A 143 8.62 0.45 -7.08
C CYS A 143 9.69 -0.30 -7.87
N ASP A 144 9.44 -0.58 -9.16
CA ASP A 144 10.40 -1.23 -10.04
C ASP A 144 11.73 -0.46 -10.11
N GLY A 145 11.68 0.85 -10.37
CA GLY A 145 12.87 1.70 -10.43
C GLY A 145 13.63 1.79 -9.10
N VAL A 146 12.92 1.99 -7.99
CA VAL A 146 13.54 2.14 -6.67
C VAL A 146 14.24 0.86 -6.21
N PHE A 147 13.59 -0.29 -6.40
CA PHE A 147 14.13 -1.58 -5.96
C PHE A 147 15.00 -2.26 -7.02
N GLY A 148 14.95 -1.81 -8.27
CA GLY A 148 15.70 -2.35 -9.40
C GLY A 148 17.09 -1.74 -9.60
N ASP A 149 17.26 -0.42 -9.35
CA ASP A 149 18.42 0.32 -9.86
C ASP A 149 19.24 1.05 -8.77
N VAL A 150 18.66 1.28 -7.59
CA VAL A 150 19.33 2.04 -6.53
C VAL A 150 20.11 1.11 -5.60
N GLN A 151 21.35 1.48 -5.25
CA GLN A 151 22.09 0.84 -4.15
C GLN A 151 21.45 1.21 -2.79
N ILE A 152 20.41 0.46 -2.43
CA ILE A 152 19.77 0.45 -1.12
C ILE A 152 20.13 -0.84 -0.39
N SER A 153 20.37 -0.75 0.92
CA SER A 153 20.58 -1.92 1.76
C SER A 153 19.29 -2.72 1.94
N ASN A 154 19.41 -3.96 2.41
CA ASN A 154 18.24 -4.79 2.71
C ASN A 154 17.36 -4.15 3.79
N GLU A 155 17.96 -3.57 4.84
CA GLU A 155 17.22 -2.89 5.92
C GLU A 155 16.45 -1.67 5.38
N GLU A 156 17.11 -0.82 4.58
CA GLU A 156 16.49 0.33 3.91
C GLU A 156 15.34 -0.09 2.98
N SER A 157 15.49 -1.22 2.29
CA SER A 157 14.48 -1.76 1.40
C SER A 157 13.26 -2.27 2.17
N ILE A 158 13.48 -3.02 3.26
CA ILE A 158 12.40 -3.49 4.13
C ILE A 158 11.62 -2.30 4.68
N GLU A 159 12.32 -1.30 5.24
CA GLU A 159 11.69 -0.10 5.77
C GLU A 159 10.82 0.59 4.70
N LEU A 160 11.38 0.83 3.52
CA LEU A 160 10.68 1.52 2.45
C LEU A 160 9.45 0.74 1.97
N ILE A 161 9.56 -0.58 1.79
CA ILE A 161 8.42 -1.43 1.41
C ILE A 161 7.29 -1.26 2.43
N LEU A 162 7.61 -1.35 3.72
CA LEU A 162 6.62 -1.23 4.79
C LEU A 162 5.97 0.16 4.80
N MET A 163 6.76 1.22 4.59
CA MET A 163 6.26 2.59 4.47
C MET A 163 5.32 2.78 3.28
N ILE A 164 5.69 2.27 2.10
CA ILE A 164 4.86 2.37 0.89
C ILE A 164 3.52 1.64 1.12
N LEU A 165 3.56 0.42 1.64
CA LEU A 165 2.37 -0.40 1.87
C LEU A 165 1.41 0.27 2.85
N THR A 166 1.93 0.79 3.96
CA THR A 166 1.07 1.48 4.93
C THR A 166 0.50 2.77 4.36
N ALA A 167 1.32 3.61 3.73
CA ALA A 167 0.86 4.88 3.18
C ALA A 167 -0.18 4.69 2.08
N LYS A 168 -0.01 3.69 1.20
CA LYS A 168 -0.92 3.45 0.07
C LYS A 168 -2.11 2.57 0.39
N GLU A 169 -2.16 1.96 1.56
CA GLU A 169 -3.44 1.46 2.04
C GLU A 169 -4.23 2.52 2.79
N ALA A 170 -3.59 3.29 3.67
CA ALA A 170 -4.22 4.43 4.31
C ALA A 170 -4.86 5.36 3.28
N ILE A 171 -4.27 5.43 2.08
CA ILE A 171 -4.78 6.21 0.96
C ILE A 171 -5.22 5.28 -0.18
N GLY A 172 -6.51 4.96 -0.22
CA GLY A 172 -7.17 4.31 -1.36
C GLY A 172 -7.03 2.79 -1.46
N ALA A 173 -6.67 2.10 -0.37
CA ALA A 173 -6.64 0.63 -0.27
C ALA A 173 -5.85 -0.08 -1.39
N LYS A 174 -4.70 0.49 -1.78
CA LYS A 174 -3.85 -0.03 -2.88
C LYS A 174 -2.74 -0.98 -2.40
N GLY A 175 -2.54 -1.14 -1.10
CA GLY A 175 -1.44 -1.91 -0.52
C GLY A 175 -1.42 -3.36 -0.98
N LYS A 176 -2.59 -4.02 -1.10
CA LYS A 176 -2.71 -5.40 -1.60
C LYS A 176 -2.02 -5.60 -2.97
N LYS A 177 -2.31 -4.73 -3.93
CA LYS A 177 -1.77 -4.87 -5.31
C LYS A 177 -0.28 -4.59 -5.36
N ILE A 178 0.17 -3.55 -4.64
CA ILE A 178 1.59 -3.21 -4.52
C ILE A 178 2.35 -4.37 -3.88
N PHE A 179 1.82 -4.96 -2.80
CA PHE A 179 2.43 -6.09 -2.12
C PHE A 179 2.64 -7.28 -3.06
N ASP A 180 1.59 -7.69 -3.79
CA ASP A 180 1.68 -8.79 -4.76
C ASP A 180 2.69 -8.52 -5.87
N PHE A 181 2.81 -7.27 -6.33
CA PHE A 181 3.84 -6.87 -7.29
C PHE A 181 5.25 -7.01 -6.69
N LEU A 182 5.49 -6.44 -5.51
CA LEU A 182 6.79 -6.50 -4.84
C LEU A 182 7.24 -7.93 -4.59
N MET A 183 6.33 -8.83 -4.26
CA MET A 183 6.66 -10.24 -4.05
C MET A 183 7.04 -10.96 -5.36
N LYS A 184 6.54 -10.50 -6.51
CA LYS A 184 6.91 -10.99 -7.84
C LYS A 184 8.14 -10.31 -8.44
N LEU A 185 8.54 -9.16 -7.91
CA LEU A 185 9.61 -8.35 -8.47
C LEU A 185 10.98 -9.05 -8.38
N ASP A 186 11.63 -9.31 -9.51
CA ASP A 186 12.86 -10.13 -9.58
C ASP A 186 14.08 -9.45 -8.95
N SER A 187 14.13 -8.12 -8.93
CA SER A 187 15.21 -7.36 -8.29
C SER A 187 15.23 -7.54 -6.76
N LEU A 188 14.10 -7.89 -6.15
CA LEU A 188 14.02 -8.22 -4.73
C LEU A 188 14.34 -9.69 -4.50
N ASN A 189 15.40 -9.95 -3.74
CA ASN A 189 15.81 -11.31 -3.42
C ASN A 189 14.79 -12.02 -2.48
N LYS A 190 14.78 -13.36 -2.56
CA LYS A 190 13.86 -14.22 -1.81
C LYS A 190 13.96 -14.06 -0.28
N THR A 191 15.15 -13.79 0.24
CA THR A 191 15.39 -13.61 1.68
C THR A 191 14.70 -12.36 2.19
N LEU A 192 14.88 -11.24 1.49
CA LEU A 192 14.24 -9.96 1.80
C LEU A 192 12.72 -10.07 1.73
N LYS A 193 12.18 -10.64 0.66
CA LYS A 193 10.73 -10.87 0.52
C LYS A 193 10.16 -11.66 1.71
N ARG A 194 10.86 -12.71 2.13
CA ARG A 194 10.47 -13.55 3.27
C ARG A 194 10.51 -12.75 4.58
N GLU A 195 11.52 -11.90 4.77
CA GLU A 195 11.64 -11.04 5.94
C GLU A 195 10.50 -10.02 6.01
N VAL A 196 10.18 -9.34 4.90
CA VAL A 196 9.02 -8.44 4.81
C VAL A 196 7.74 -9.20 5.18
N CYS A 197 7.47 -10.35 4.58
CA CYS A 197 6.27 -11.12 4.89
C CYS A 197 6.24 -11.57 6.36
N LYS A 198 7.39 -11.93 6.94
CA LYS A 198 7.48 -12.30 8.36
C LYS A 198 7.14 -11.12 9.25
N ILE A 199 7.68 -9.93 8.96
CA ILE A 199 7.36 -8.71 9.71
C ILE A 199 5.86 -8.40 9.61
N VAL A 200 5.29 -8.48 8.40
CA VAL A 200 3.87 -8.23 8.15
C VAL A 200 2.96 -9.18 8.93
N VAL A 201 3.33 -10.46 9.03
CA VAL A 201 2.52 -11.49 9.72
C VAL A 201 2.73 -11.48 11.23
N GLU A 202 3.96 -11.27 11.71
CA GLU A 202 4.33 -11.48 13.12
C GLU A 202 4.32 -10.21 13.96
N ASN A 203 4.55 -9.04 13.36
CA ASN A 203 4.68 -7.78 14.10
C ASN A 203 3.49 -6.86 13.85
N ALA A 204 2.90 -6.33 14.92
CA ALA A 204 2.29 -5.01 14.84
C ALA A 204 3.47 -4.03 14.71
N ILE A 205 3.81 -3.59 13.50
CA ILE A 205 5.04 -2.81 13.26
C ILE A 205 5.04 -1.59 14.19
N PRO A 206 5.95 -1.52 15.18
CA PRO A 206 6.05 -0.33 16.00
C PRO A 206 6.81 0.73 15.19
N PHE A 207 6.18 1.87 14.91
CA PHE A 207 6.90 3.06 14.47
C PHE A 207 7.85 3.53 15.59
N PRO A 208 9.06 4.04 15.29
CA PRO A 208 9.93 4.65 16.29
C PRO A 208 9.19 5.80 16.98
N ARG A 209 8.83 5.59 18.25
CA ARG A 209 8.27 6.64 19.09
C ARG A 209 9.37 7.68 19.32
N ASN A 210 9.03 8.96 19.15
CA ASN A 210 9.86 10.14 19.43
C ASN A 210 10.93 10.53 18.38
N GLU A 211 10.96 9.92 17.19
CA GLU A 211 11.87 10.38 16.12
C GLU A 211 11.23 11.42 15.19
N TYR A 212 9.90 11.50 15.14
CA TYR A 212 9.17 12.39 14.23
C TYR A 212 7.86 12.89 14.84
N ASP A 213 7.92 14.01 15.57
CA ASP A 213 6.74 14.71 16.08
C ASP A 213 5.83 15.15 14.92
N HIS A 214 4.53 15.01 15.13
CA HIS A 214 3.51 15.48 14.20
C HIS A 214 3.34 17.01 14.40
N PRO A 215 3.29 17.83 13.33
CA PRO A 215 3.21 19.30 13.43
C PRO A 215 1.85 19.81 13.91
N LEU A 216 0.84 18.93 13.96
CA LEU A 216 -0.47 19.21 14.54
C LEU A 216 -0.65 18.35 15.80
N ASP A 217 -1.23 18.94 16.85
CA ASP A 217 -1.72 18.20 18.01
C ASP A 217 -2.70 17.13 17.49
N THR A 218 -2.30 15.86 17.64
CA THR A 218 -3.07 14.69 17.22
C THR A 218 -3.44 13.89 18.46
N ASP A 219 -4.69 13.44 18.53
CA ASP A 219 -5.10 12.56 19.60
C ASP A 219 -4.47 11.15 19.44
N ALA A 220 -4.61 10.28 20.44
CA ALA A 220 -4.03 8.94 20.38
C ALA A 220 -4.58 8.09 19.21
N GLN A 221 -5.81 8.35 18.77
CA GLN A 221 -6.48 7.62 17.69
C GLN A 221 -5.99 8.11 16.31
N GLU A 222 -5.80 9.41 16.14
CA GLU A 222 -5.14 10.01 14.97
C GLU A 222 -3.67 9.62 14.91
N GLN A 223 -2.95 9.63 16.02
CA GLN A 223 -1.58 9.12 16.06
C GLN A 223 -1.52 7.65 15.68
N ASP A 224 -2.50 6.84 16.07
CA ASP A 224 -2.55 5.44 15.65
C ASP A 224 -2.89 5.31 14.14
N ARG A 225 -3.83 6.10 13.60
CA ARG A 225 -4.17 6.16 12.16
C ARG A 225 -2.99 6.62 11.30
N LEU A 226 -2.26 7.64 11.76
CA LEU A 226 -1.16 8.31 11.07
C LEU A 226 0.19 7.66 11.32
N SER A 227 0.28 6.84 12.37
CA SER A 227 1.41 5.97 12.55
C SER A 227 1.37 4.91 11.48
N ILE A 228 2.53 4.65 10.88
CA ILE A 228 2.74 3.55 9.94
C ILE A 228 2.52 2.15 10.60
N ARG A 229 1.96 2.10 11.83
CA ARG A 229 1.66 0.92 12.66
C ARG A 229 0.61 0.00 12.04
N PHE A 230 -0.27 0.53 11.19
CA PHE A 230 -1.32 -0.26 10.56
C PHE A 230 -0.85 -0.82 9.23
N LEU A 231 -0.21 -1.99 9.28
CA LEU A 231 -0.24 -2.85 8.11
C LEU A 231 -1.67 -3.36 7.94
N PRO A 232 -2.30 -3.10 6.79
CA PRO A 232 -3.70 -3.41 6.57
C PRO A 232 -3.97 -4.89 6.61
N GLY A 233 -5.19 -5.23 6.99
CA GLY A 233 -5.67 -6.61 6.98
C GLY A 233 -5.49 -7.32 5.63
N SER A 234 -5.73 -6.62 4.53
CA SER A 234 -5.60 -7.17 3.17
C SER A 234 -4.15 -7.63 2.88
N VAL A 235 -3.16 -6.80 3.23
CA VAL A 235 -1.73 -7.09 3.04
C VAL A 235 -1.28 -8.23 3.96
N ARG A 236 -1.74 -8.23 5.22
CA ARG A 236 -1.43 -9.30 6.19
C ARG A 236 -1.93 -10.66 5.73
N ARG A 237 -3.17 -10.71 5.24
CA ARG A 237 -3.80 -11.91 4.67
C ARG A 237 -2.94 -12.46 3.52
N ARG A 238 -2.52 -11.60 2.58
CA ARG A 238 -1.68 -12.00 1.44
C ARG A 238 -0.28 -12.45 1.84
N ALA A 239 0.32 -11.84 2.85
CA ALA A 239 1.67 -12.19 3.30
C ALA A 239 1.79 -13.63 3.81
N VAL A 240 0.71 -14.20 4.37
CA VAL A 240 0.69 -15.61 4.80
C VAL A 240 0.92 -16.55 3.63
N VAL A 241 0.17 -16.37 2.54
CA VAL A 241 0.29 -17.17 1.31
C VAL A 241 1.68 -17.01 0.70
N TRP A 242 2.20 -15.77 0.65
CA TRP A 242 3.53 -15.52 0.11
C TRP A 242 4.65 -16.14 0.95
N LEU A 243 4.52 -16.22 2.28
CA LEU A 243 5.52 -16.94 3.10
C LEU A 243 5.68 -18.38 2.66
N ALA A 244 4.58 -19.08 2.39
CA ALA A 244 4.60 -20.47 1.89
C ALA A 244 5.27 -20.56 0.51
N ARG A 245 4.84 -19.73 -0.44
CA ARG A 245 5.43 -19.65 -1.80
C ARG A 245 6.91 -19.29 -1.79
N LEU A 246 7.35 -18.50 -0.82
CA LEU A 246 8.76 -18.16 -0.58
C LEU A 246 9.52 -19.26 0.16
N GLY A 247 8.97 -20.48 0.24
CA GLY A 247 9.64 -21.69 0.73
C GLY A 247 9.60 -21.87 2.25
N LYS A 248 8.62 -21.27 2.93
CA LYS A 248 8.28 -21.68 4.30
C LYS A 248 7.37 -22.90 4.22
N ASP A 249 7.51 -23.84 5.16
CA ASP A 249 6.67 -25.03 5.19
C ASP A 249 5.19 -24.64 5.42
N SER A 250 4.34 -24.99 4.45
CA SER A 250 2.91 -24.62 4.46
C SER A 250 2.19 -25.25 5.66
N LEU A 251 2.48 -26.51 5.99
CA LEU A 251 1.81 -27.24 7.06
C LEU A 251 2.16 -26.68 8.44
N ASP A 252 3.43 -26.37 8.69
CA ASP A 252 3.88 -25.74 9.92
C ASP A 252 3.28 -24.34 10.07
N LEU A 253 3.15 -23.59 8.96
CA LEU A 253 2.52 -22.28 8.97
C LEU A 253 1.03 -22.38 9.33
N LEU A 254 0.29 -23.30 8.70
CA LEU A 254 -1.12 -23.58 9.02
C LEU A 254 -1.30 -23.99 10.48
N LYS A 255 -0.50 -24.96 10.96
CA LYS A 255 -0.52 -25.43 12.36
C LYS A 255 -0.13 -24.33 13.35
N LYS A 256 0.69 -23.36 12.96
CA LYS A 256 1.05 -22.21 13.79
C LYS A 256 -0.10 -21.21 13.85
N LEU A 257 -0.64 -20.81 12.69
CA LEU A 257 -1.56 -19.68 12.57
C LEU A 257 -3.02 -20.01 12.92
N LEU A 258 -3.48 -21.25 12.68
CA LEU A 258 -4.83 -21.71 13.05
C LEU A 258 -4.88 -22.16 14.52
N LYS A 259 -4.42 -21.28 15.40
CA LYS A 259 -4.46 -21.44 16.86
C LYS A 259 -4.99 -20.16 17.51
N PRO A 260 -5.78 -20.26 18.58
CA PRO A 260 -6.26 -19.09 19.31
C PRO A 260 -5.09 -18.22 19.80
N ASN A 261 -5.23 -16.90 19.70
CA ASN A 261 -4.28 -15.90 20.21
C ASN A 261 -2.86 -15.98 19.60
N THR A 262 -2.69 -16.54 18.40
CA THR A 262 -1.38 -16.62 17.72
C THR A 262 -0.84 -15.25 17.35
N VAL A 263 -1.71 -14.39 16.83
CA VAL A 263 -1.41 -12.97 16.59
C VAL A 263 -2.28 -12.18 17.56
N ARG A 264 -1.66 -11.48 18.51
CA ARG A 264 -2.36 -10.66 19.51
C ARG A 264 -2.53 -9.24 18.97
N GLY A 265 -3.72 -8.67 19.14
CA GLY A 265 -4.04 -7.30 18.73
C GLY A 265 -4.70 -7.20 17.36
N TYR A 266 -4.76 -5.98 16.82
CA TYR A 266 -5.43 -5.68 15.56
C TYR A 266 -4.82 -6.47 14.39
N GLY A 267 -5.68 -7.10 13.56
CA GLY A 267 -5.31 -7.82 12.34
C GLY A 267 -5.00 -9.31 12.49
N GLY A 268 -5.30 -9.93 13.64
CA GLY A 268 -5.10 -11.37 13.85
C GLY A 268 -6.08 -12.25 13.06
N ASP A 269 -7.30 -11.78 12.89
CA ASP A 269 -8.36 -12.33 12.05
C ASP A 269 -7.98 -12.36 10.56
N HIS A 270 -7.30 -11.31 10.07
CA HIS A 270 -6.77 -11.28 8.71
C HIS A 270 -5.63 -12.28 8.51
N VAL A 271 -4.76 -12.47 9.50
CA VAL A 271 -3.71 -13.50 9.44
C VAL A 271 -4.31 -14.90 9.45
N ALA A 272 -5.30 -15.16 10.30
CA ALA A 272 -6.01 -16.44 10.32
C ALA A 272 -6.78 -16.68 9.01
N SER A 273 -7.35 -15.63 8.43
CA SER A 273 -7.97 -15.68 7.10
C SER A 273 -6.96 -15.94 5.99
N GLY A 274 -5.74 -15.40 6.09
CA GLY A 274 -4.64 -15.73 5.19
C GLY A 274 -4.17 -17.19 5.33
N ALA A 275 -4.28 -17.76 6.52
CA ALA A 275 -4.05 -19.19 6.72
C ALA A 275 -5.16 -20.04 6.08
N LEU A 276 -6.41 -19.57 6.07
CA LEU A 276 -7.50 -20.22 5.30
C LEU A 276 -7.28 -20.13 3.79
N ASP A 277 -6.77 -19.01 3.27
CA ASP A 277 -6.38 -18.90 1.85
C ASP A 277 -5.25 -19.89 1.51
N LEU A 278 -4.27 -20.04 2.40
CA LEU A 278 -3.21 -21.03 2.23
C LEU A 278 -3.74 -22.47 2.30
N LEU A 279 -4.70 -22.74 3.19
CA LEU A 279 -5.35 -24.05 3.29
C LEU A 279 -6.12 -24.37 2.00
N ASP A 280 -6.76 -23.36 1.40
CA ASP A 280 -7.41 -23.48 0.10
C ASP A 280 -6.40 -23.83 -1.02
N GLU A 281 -5.26 -23.12 -1.09
CA GLU A 281 -4.21 -23.39 -2.09
C GLU A 281 -3.56 -24.76 -1.95
N GLU A 282 -3.47 -25.29 -0.73
CA GLU A 282 -2.81 -26.56 -0.41
C GLU A 282 -3.80 -27.72 -0.24
N TRP A 283 -5.09 -27.50 -0.48
CA TRP A 283 -6.15 -28.46 -0.13
C TRP A 283 -5.94 -29.87 -0.69
N GLU A 284 -5.48 -29.95 -1.95
CA GLU A 284 -5.20 -31.20 -2.65
C GLU A 284 -3.81 -31.78 -2.32
N ASN A 285 -2.90 -30.98 -1.75
CA ASN A 285 -1.55 -31.40 -1.40
C ASN A 285 -1.45 -31.94 0.04
N LEU A 286 -2.47 -31.66 0.88
CA LEU A 286 -2.53 -32.11 2.27
C LEU A 286 -3.30 -33.42 2.41
N GLU A 287 -2.88 -34.26 3.34
CA GLU A 287 -3.62 -35.46 3.70
C GLU A 287 -5.02 -35.12 4.21
N GLU A 288 -6.01 -35.94 3.87
CA GLU A 288 -7.43 -35.70 4.18
C GLU A 288 -7.68 -35.43 5.68
N ASN A 289 -7.13 -36.26 6.56
CA ASN A 289 -7.29 -36.07 8.00
C ASN A 289 -6.67 -34.74 8.47
N THR A 290 -5.56 -34.31 7.85
CA THR A 290 -4.87 -33.08 8.20
C THR A 290 -5.67 -31.85 7.79
N ARG A 291 -6.21 -31.82 6.56
CA ARG A 291 -7.04 -30.70 6.09
C ARG A 291 -8.33 -30.57 6.89
N LEU A 292 -8.98 -31.69 7.26
CA LEU A 292 -10.16 -31.69 8.11
C LEU A 292 -9.85 -31.15 9.51
N GLU A 293 -8.76 -31.60 10.15
CA GLU A 293 -8.34 -31.12 11.46
C GLU A 293 -8.02 -29.61 11.46
N LEU A 294 -7.37 -29.11 10.40
CA LEU A 294 -7.07 -27.69 10.25
C LEU A 294 -8.33 -26.85 10.05
N LEU A 295 -9.28 -27.34 9.25
CA LEU A 295 -10.56 -26.68 9.01
C LEU A 295 -11.41 -26.60 10.29
N GLU A 296 -11.50 -27.69 11.04
CA GLU A 296 -12.19 -27.73 12.34
C GLU A 296 -11.55 -26.77 13.35
N LYS A 297 -10.22 -26.70 13.41
CA LYS A 297 -9.51 -25.72 14.26
C LYS A 297 -9.87 -24.29 13.88
N ALA A 298 -9.95 -23.98 12.59
CA ALA A 298 -10.35 -22.67 12.12
C ALA A 298 -11.81 -22.33 12.51
N ALA A 299 -12.70 -23.32 12.46
CA ALA A 299 -14.09 -23.20 12.89
C ALA A 299 -14.27 -23.12 14.42
N ASP A 300 -13.24 -23.32 15.24
CA ASP A 300 -13.28 -23.08 16.71
C ASP A 300 -12.49 -21.83 17.14
N LEU A 301 -11.94 -21.05 16.19
CA LEU A 301 -11.28 -19.78 16.50
C LEU A 301 -12.26 -18.75 17.08
N PRO A 302 -11.81 -17.82 17.94
CA PRO A 302 -12.70 -16.86 18.63
C PRO A 302 -13.39 -15.87 17.70
N ASP A 303 -12.75 -15.50 16.58
CA ASP A 303 -13.24 -14.48 15.66
C ASP A 303 -14.34 -15.01 14.73
N THR A 304 -15.50 -14.35 14.74
CA THR A 304 -16.67 -14.77 13.96
C THR A 304 -16.43 -14.69 12.46
N SER A 305 -15.69 -13.68 12.00
CA SER A 305 -15.36 -13.50 10.57
C SER A 305 -14.49 -14.65 10.04
N VAL A 306 -13.52 -15.10 10.84
CA VAL A 306 -12.67 -16.25 10.50
C VAL A 306 -13.46 -17.54 10.46
N ARG A 307 -14.33 -17.79 11.46
CA ARG A 307 -15.21 -18.97 11.47
C ARG A 307 -16.16 -18.98 10.27
N LYS A 308 -16.76 -17.83 9.92
CA LYS A 308 -17.60 -17.68 8.70
C LYS A 308 -16.86 -18.19 7.46
N ARG A 309 -15.61 -17.75 7.27
CA ARG A 309 -14.75 -18.17 6.15
C ARG A 309 -14.39 -19.65 6.21
N ALA A 310 -14.14 -20.21 7.39
CA ALA A 310 -13.91 -21.64 7.56
C ALA A 310 -15.13 -22.46 7.09
N TYR A 311 -16.35 -22.02 7.41
CA TYR A 311 -17.57 -22.68 6.92
C TYR A 311 -17.77 -22.54 5.41
N ILE A 312 -17.44 -21.38 4.80
CA ILE A 312 -17.46 -21.21 3.34
C ILE A 312 -16.45 -22.14 2.67
N LEU A 313 -15.23 -22.24 3.20
CA LEU A 313 -14.20 -23.15 2.70
C LEU A 313 -14.63 -24.63 2.85
N GLY A 314 -15.27 -24.96 3.97
CA GLY A 314 -15.84 -26.29 4.19
C GLY A 314 -17.00 -26.60 3.25
N GLU A 315 -17.86 -25.64 2.94
CA GLU A 315 -18.90 -25.81 1.91
C GLU A 315 -18.28 -26.08 0.53
N LYS A 316 -17.18 -25.38 0.19
CA LYS A 316 -16.46 -25.54 -1.09
C LYS A 316 -15.97 -26.96 -1.31
N TYR A 317 -15.44 -27.62 -0.28
CA TYR A 317 -14.78 -28.92 -0.43
C TYR A 317 -15.56 -30.12 0.14
N LEU A 318 -16.39 -29.90 1.15
CA LEU A 318 -17.14 -30.95 1.86
C LEU A 318 -18.65 -30.84 1.62
N GLY A 319 -19.10 -29.75 1.01
CA GLY A 319 -20.50 -29.51 0.66
C GLY A 319 -21.35 -28.96 1.80
N ILE A 320 -22.64 -28.87 1.53
CA ILE A 320 -23.63 -28.19 2.38
C ILE A 320 -23.76 -28.79 3.78
N ASP A 321 -23.43 -30.07 3.96
CA ASP A 321 -23.50 -30.73 5.25
C ASP A 321 -22.47 -30.19 6.25
N PHE A 322 -21.33 -29.70 5.77
CA PHE A 322 -20.38 -28.99 6.62
C PHE A 322 -20.94 -27.62 7.03
N LEU A 323 -21.57 -26.89 6.12
CA LEU A 323 -22.22 -25.61 6.43
C LEU A 323 -23.29 -25.77 7.51
N LYS A 324 -24.08 -26.85 7.50
CA LYS A 324 -25.12 -27.09 8.52
C LYS A 324 -24.57 -27.12 9.95
N GLN A 325 -23.31 -27.51 10.15
CA GLN A 325 -22.68 -27.49 11.48
C GLN A 325 -22.63 -26.07 12.09
N SER A 326 -22.57 -25.03 11.25
CA SER A 326 -22.56 -23.64 11.72
C SER A 326 -23.88 -23.18 12.36
N LEU A 327 -24.97 -23.94 12.21
CA LEU A 327 -26.22 -23.71 12.95
C LEU A 327 -26.06 -23.95 14.46
N ASP A 328 -25.05 -24.71 14.87
CA ASP A 328 -24.72 -24.98 16.27
C ASP A 328 -23.54 -24.11 16.77
N ASP A 329 -23.07 -23.14 15.97
CA ASP A 329 -21.97 -22.24 16.36
C ASP A 329 -22.31 -21.47 17.64
N LYS A 330 -21.29 -21.15 18.47
CA LYS A 330 -21.47 -20.42 19.73
C LYS A 330 -22.01 -19.00 19.51
N ALA A 331 -21.67 -18.33 18.41
CA ALA A 331 -22.10 -16.98 18.12
C ALA A 331 -23.48 -16.93 17.43
N LYS A 332 -24.40 -16.14 17.97
CA LYS A 332 -25.74 -15.95 17.41
C LYS A 332 -25.70 -15.41 15.97
N SER A 333 -24.82 -14.45 15.68
CA SER A 333 -24.66 -13.85 14.36
C SER A 333 -24.28 -14.87 13.28
N LEU A 334 -23.39 -15.82 13.62
CA LEU A 334 -23.02 -16.91 12.70
C LEU A 334 -24.17 -17.87 12.45
N ARG A 335 -24.93 -18.23 13.49
CA ARG A 335 -26.11 -19.09 13.33
C ARG A 335 -27.20 -18.44 12.46
N GLU A 336 -27.39 -17.13 12.60
CA GLU A 336 -28.34 -16.37 11.77
C GLU A 336 -27.87 -16.29 10.32
N TRP A 337 -26.61 -15.93 10.09
CA TRP A 337 -25.99 -15.96 8.76
C TRP A 337 -26.09 -17.35 8.10
N ALA A 338 -25.82 -18.42 8.84
CA ALA A 338 -25.90 -19.78 8.35
C ALA A 338 -27.32 -20.15 7.90
N ARG A 339 -28.34 -19.73 8.65
CA ARG A 339 -29.75 -19.97 8.31
C ARG A 339 -30.13 -19.26 7.01
N GLU A 340 -29.84 -17.96 6.91
CA GLU A 340 -30.10 -17.18 5.69
C GLU A 340 -29.38 -17.76 4.46
N ARG A 341 -28.15 -18.23 4.66
CA ARG A 341 -27.36 -18.87 3.61
C ARG A 341 -27.97 -20.20 3.17
N LEU A 342 -28.39 -21.05 4.11
CA LEU A 342 -29.02 -22.33 3.80
C LEU A 342 -30.36 -22.15 3.08
N GLU A 343 -31.19 -21.19 3.53
CA GLU A 343 -32.44 -20.81 2.85
C GLU A 343 -32.15 -20.38 1.40
N ARG A 344 -31.13 -19.54 1.19
CA ARG A 344 -30.70 -19.16 -0.17
C ARG A 344 -30.25 -20.35 -1.01
N ARG A 345 -29.55 -21.34 -0.44
CA ARG A 345 -29.15 -22.55 -1.17
C ARG A 345 -30.34 -23.44 -1.53
N GLU A 346 -31.40 -23.44 -0.72
CA GLU A 346 -32.65 -24.14 -1.04
C GLU A 346 -33.40 -23.48 -2.22
N GLU A 347 -33.37 -22.15 -2.31
CA GLU A 347 -34.02 -21.38 -3.37
C GLU A 347 -33.21 -21.32 -4.68
N GLU A 348 -31.91 -21.05 -4.59
CA GLU A 348 -31.03 -20.78 -5.74
C GLU A 348 -30.25 -22.02 -6.21
N GLY A 349 -30.19 -23.07 -5.39
CA GLY A 349 -29.36 -24.25 -5.62
C GLY A 349 -27.93 -24.12 -5.06
N PRO A 350 -27.08 -25.15 -5.25
CA PRO A 350 -25.71 -25.14 -4.76
C PRO A 350 -24.88 -24.07 -5.48
N PRO A 351 -23.98 -23.36 -4.77
CA PRO A 351 -23.13 -22.36 -5.39
C PRO A 351 -22.09 -23.01 -6.29
N THR A 352 -21.71 -22.28 -7.32
CA THR A 352 -20.54 -22.61 -8.15
C THR A 352 -19.24 -22.42 -7.35
N PRO A 353 -18.16 -23.15 -7.69
CA PRO A 353 -16.84 -22.93 -7.09
C PRO A 353 -16.37 -21.49 -7.21
N GLU A 354 -16.69 -20.80 -8.30
CA GLU A 354 -16.35 -19.40 -8.54
C GLU A 354 -17.09 -18.44 -7.60
N GLN A 355 -18.38 -18.72 -7.30
CA GLN A 355 -19.13 -17.95 -6.32
C GLN A 355 -18.54 -18.11 -4.92
N LEU A 356 -18.20 -19.34 -4.52
CA LEU A 356 -17.55 -19.59 -3.23
C LEU A 356 -16.17 -18.95 -3.16
N GLN A 357 -15.41 -18.96 -4.26
CA GLN A 357 -14.12 -18.28 -4.34
C GLN A 357 -14.27 -16.76 -4.18
N ALA A 358 -15.25 -16.15 -4.86
CA ALA A 358 -15.52 -14.72 -4.74
C ALA A 358 -15.88 -14.34 -3.30
N GLU A 359 -16.73 -15.14 -2.64
CA GLU A 359 -17.10 -14.95 -1.23
C GLU A 359 -15.89 -15.15 -0.29
N LEU A 360 -15.01 -16.11 -0.58
CA LEU A 360 -13.73 -16.25 0.15
C LEU A 360 -12.81 -15.06 -0.11
N GLU A 361 -12.92 -14.34 -1.21
CA GLU A 361 -12.10 -13.17 -1.52
C GLU A 361 -12.63 -11.86 -0.93
N GLU A 362 -13.89 -11.83 -0.48
CA GLU A 362 -14.50 -10.68 0.19
C GLU A 362 -13.64 -10.18 1.36
N GLU A 363 -13.60 -8.85 1.49
CA GLU A 363 -12.89 -8.19 2.58
C GLU A 363 -13.58 -8.51 3.91
N ILE A 364 -12.78 -8.62 4.96
CA ILE A 364 -13.31 -8.79 6.31
C ILE A 364 -13.86 -7.41 6.70
N GLU A 365 -15.18 -7.31 6.94
CA GLU A 365 -15.79 -6.11 7.49
C GLU A 365 -15.16 -5.80 8.87
N GLU A 366 -14.65 -4.57 9.04
CA GLU A 366 -13.95 -4.11 10.26
C GLU A 366 -14.87 -3.95 11.49
#